data_AF-A0A9D5IIA7-F1
#
_entry.id   AF-A0A9D5IIA7-F1
#
_cell.length_a   1.000
_cell.length_b   1.000
_cell.length_c   1.000
_cell.angle_alpha   90.00
_cell.angle_beta   90.00
_cell.angle_gamma   90.00
#
_symmetry.space_group_name_H-M   'P 1'
#
loop_
_entity.id
_entity.type
_entity.pdbx_description
1 polymer ?
#
loop_
_entity_poly.entity_id
_entity_poly.type
_entity_poly.pdbx_seq_one_letter_code
_entity_poly.pdbx_strand_id
1 'polypeptide(L)'
;MNGSSSDDEPPRSNSRWLVGVLVLLTIPLVVIWWPGCRQYPAVTSKESLEAMKLLYSACNTRDPVRLGQVEQRVEKLVREGKMTPAESASFGRIVAMARAGNWQEAEDAAFKFAQDQVGAGSADHDPHDHAKDEPKAKPTKAKAKP
;
A
#
# COMPACT_ATOMS: atom_id res chain seq x y z
N MET A 1 18.62 -17.15 -78.38
CA MET A 1 17.68 -17.74 -77.41
C MET A 1 17.51 -16.74 -76.27
N ASN A 2 16.40 -16.01 -76.28
CA ASN A 2 15.98 -15.11 -75.20
C ASN A 2 14.77 -15.74 -74.52
N GLY A 3 14.77 -15.81 -73.19
CA GLY A 3 13.69 -16.41 -72.41
C GLY A 3 13.57 -15.77 -71.02
N SER A 4 12.46 -15.04 -70.90
CA SER A 4 11.61 -14.83 -69.72
C SER A 4 12.06 -13.98 -68.53
N SER A 5 11.29 -12.90 -68.38
CA SER A 5 10.97 -12.11 -67.20
C SER A 5 10.62 -12.95 -65.97
N SER A 6 10.89 -12.38 -64.79
CA SER A 6 10.01 -12.47 -63.62
C SER A 6 10.18 -11.18 -62.83
N ASP A 7 9.18 -10.31 -62.98
CA ASP A 7 8.91 -9.17 -62.11
C ASP A 7 8.37 -9.70 -60.78
N ASP A 8 9.09 -9.48 -59.68
CA ASP A 8 8.58 -9.69 -58.33
C ASP A 8 8.52 -8.33 -57.60
N GLU A 9 7.36 -7.66 -57.69
CA GLU A 9 6.99 -6.56 -56.79
C GLU A 9 6.68 -7.09 -55.38
N PRO A 10 7.19 -6.46 -54.29
CA PRO A 10 6.80 -6.83 -52.94
C PRO A 10 5.40 -6.29 -52.60
N PRO A 11 4.48 -7.12 -52.05
CA PRO A 11 3.13 -6.68 -51.72
C PRO A 11 3.12 -5.69 -50.55
N ARG A 12 2.60 -4.49 -50.83
CA ARG A 12 2.18 -3.49 -49.85
C ARG A 12 0.91 -3.96 -49.13
N SER A 13 0.80 -3.62 -47.84
CA SER A 13 -0.46 -3.60 -47.05
C SER A 13 -0.79 -4.79 -46.13
N ASN A 14 0.20 -5.37 -45.45
CA ASN A 14 -0.06 -6.30 -44.32
C ASN A 14 0.66 -5.82 -43.05
N SER A 15 1.76 -5.09 -43.22
CA SER A 15 2.65 -4.69 -42.13
C SER A 15 1.98 -3.75 -41.12
N ARG A 16 1.07 -2.87 -41.55
CA ARG A 16 0.32 -1.97 -40.65
C ARG A 16 -0.67 -2.73 -39.76
N TRP A 17 -1.24 -3.81 -40.27
CA TRP A 17 -2.16 -4.67 -39.52
C TRP A 17 -1.40 -5.57 -38.55
N LEU A 18 -0.27 -6.14 -38.98
CA LEU A 18 0.62 -6.91 -38.11
C LEU A 18 1.19 -6.07 -36.96
N VAL A 19 1.60 -4.82 -37.21
CA VAL A 19 2.04 -3.89 -36.16
C VAL A 19 0.88 -3.56 -35.21
N GLY A 20 -0.34 -3.36 -35.73
CA GLY A 20 -1.52 -3.12 -34.90
C GLY A 20 -1.86 -4.29 -33.97
N VAL A 21 -1.81 -5.52 -34.48
CA VAL A 21 -2.03 -6.74 -33.69
C VAL A 21 -0.90 -6.95 -32.67
N LEU A 22 0.35 -6.65 -33.04
CA LEU A 22 1.49 -6.74 -32.13
C LEU A 22 1.37 -5.72 -30.98
N VAL A 23 0.98 -4.48 -31.26
CA VAL A 23 0.73 -3.46 -30.24
C VAL A 23 -0.46 -3.84 -29.35
N LEU A 24 -1.56 -4.34 -29.94
CA LEU A 24 -2.72 -4.82 -29.18
C LEU A 24 -2.36 -5.96 -28.22
N LEU A 25 -1.45 -6.85 -28.63
CA LEU A 25 -0.96 -7.97 -27.81
C LEU A 25 0.10 -7.55 -26.77
N THR A 26 0.86 -6.49 -27.01
CA THR A 26 1.85 -5.99 -26.03
C THR A 26 1.25 -5.08 -24.96
N ILE A 27 0.13 -4.40 -25.23
CA ILE A 27 -0.59 -3.59 -24.24
C ILE A 27 -0.98 -4.37 -22.96
N PRO A 28 -1.61 -5.56 -23.01
CA PRO A 28 -1.92 -6.31 -21.80
C PRO A 28 -0.66 -6.79 -21.06
N LEU A 29 0.44 -7.07 -21.78
CA LEU A 29 1.73 -7.40 -21.17
C LEU A 29 2.34 -6.23 -20.38
N VAL A 30 2.17 -4.99 -20.85
CA VAL A 30 2.61 -3.78 -20.14
C VAL A 30 1.73 -3.46 -18.92
N VAL A 31 0.42 -3.76 -19.00
CA VAL A 31 -0.51 -3.57 -17.87
C VAL A 31 -0.27 -4.59 -16.74
N ILE A 32 0.03 -5.85 -17.08
CA ILE A 32 0.32 -6.90 -16.09
C ILE A 32 1.66 -6.64 -15.38
N TRP A 33 2.61 -5.97 -16.04
CA TRP A 33 3.95 -5.71 -15.49
C TRP A 33 4.08 -4.39 -14.73
N TRP A 34 3.02 -3.59 -14.56
CA TRP A 34 3.12 -2.31 -13.83
C TRP A 34 3.01 -2.55 -12.31
N PRO A 35 4.12 -2.60 -11.55
CA PRO A 35 4.09 -2.86 -10.12
C PRO A 35 3.90 -1.51 -9.39
N GLY A 36 2.81 -0.81 -9.70
CA GLY A 36 2.63 0.60 -9.31
C GLY A 36 1.19 1.06 -9.11
N CYS A 37 0.18 0.20 -9.27
CA CYS A 37 -1.16 0.52 -8.78
C CYS A 37 -1.26 0.09 -7.32
N ARG A 38 -0.92 1.03 -6.43
CA ARG A 38 -1.11 0.94 -4.99
C ARG A 38 -2.45 0.25 -4.67
N GLN A 39 -2.40 -0.92 -4.01
CA GLN A 39 -3.59 -1.75 -3.81
C GLN A 39 -4.46 -1.21 -2.67
N TYR A 40 -3.85 -0.47 -1.76
CA TYR A 40 -4.52 0.17 -0.64
C TYR A 40 -4.47 1.70 -0.71
N PRO A 41 -5.52 2.39 -0.24
CA PRO A 41 -5.54 3.84 -0.17
C PRO A 41 -4.43 4.34 0.77
N ALA A 42 -3.97 5.57 0.53
CA ALA A 42 -3.06 6.26 1.43
C ALA A 42 -3.75 6.49 2.77
N VAL A 43 -3.04 6.18 3.86
CA VAL A 43 -3.55 6.43 5.20
C VAL A 43 -3.35 7.90 5.55
N THR A 44 -4.45 8.58 5.88
CA THR A 44 -4.50 10.05 5.97
C THR A 44 -4.14 10.57 7.35
N SER A 45 -4.28 9.76 8.40
CA SER A 45 -4.05 10.17 9.79
C SER A 45 -3.07 9.27 10.55
N LYS A 46 -2.29 9.87 11.46
CA LYS A 46 -1.35 9.13 12.35
C LYS A 46 -2.08 8.05 13.16
N GLU A 47 -3.30 8.34 13.61
CA GLU A 47 -4.11 7.41 14.39
C GLU A 47 -4.55 6.18 13.57
N SER A 48 -4.83 6.36 12.27
CA SER A 48 -5.11 5.27 11.34
C SER A 48 -3.86 4.43 11.03
N LEU A 49 -2.67 5.06 10.97
CA LEU A 49 -1.40 4.32 10.85
C LEU A 49 -1.11 3.46 12.08
N GLU A 50 -1.44 3.94 13.28
CA GLU A 50 -1.32 3.15 14.50
C GLU A 50 -2.32 1.98 14.52
N ALA A 51 -3.57 2.22 14.11
CA ALA A 51 -4.56 1.15 13.94
C ALA A 51 -4.08 0.08 12.94
N MET A 52 -3.43 0.49 11.85
CA MET A 52 -2.85 -0.42 10.86
C MET A 52 -1.71 -1.27 11.44
N LYS A 53 -0.80 -0.68 12.22
CA LYS A 53 0.27 -1.43 12.90
C LYS A 53 -0.31 -2.45 13.90
N LEU A 54 -1.34 -2.07 14.63
CA LEU A 54 -2.05 -2.96 15.54
C LEU A 54 -2.76 -4.08 14.77
N LEU A 55 -3.38 -3.79 13.63
CA LEU A 55 -4.00 -4.78 12.75
C LEU A 55 -2.98 -5.83 12.30
N TYR A 56 -1.84 -5.38 11.76
CA TYR A 56 -0.76 -6.26 11.35
C TYR A 56 -0.29 -7.13 12.53
N SER A 57 -0.06 -6.54 13.71
CA SER A 57 0.33 -7.29 14.89
C SER A 57 -0.72 -8.34 15.29
N ALA A 58 -2.01 -7.99 15.27
CA ALA A 58 -3.10 -8.89 15.60
C ALA A 58 -3.20 -10.07 14.63
N CYS A 59 -3.05 -9.81 13.32
CA CYS A 59 -3.03 -10.86 12.29
C CYS A 59 -1.82 -11.78 12.44
N ASN A 60 -0.62 -11.20 12.61
CA ASN A 60 0.63 -11.96 12.79
C ASN A 60 0.63 -12.82 14.07
N THR A 61 0.11 -12.30 15.19
CA THR A 61 -0.04 -13.11 16.43
C THR A 61 -1.30 -13.96 16.45
N ARG A 62 -2.15 -13.88 15.42
CA ARG A 62 -3.44 -14.57 15.31
C ARG A 62 -4.30 -14.39 16.57
N ASP A 63 -4.30 -13.17 17.11
CA ASP A 63 -4.93 -12.86 18.38
C ASP A 63 -6.31 -12.22 18.15
N PRO A 64 -7.42 -12.95 18.40
CA PRO A 64 -8.76 -12.44 18.19
C PRO A 64 -9.14 -11.33 19.16
N VAL A 65 -8.52 -11.25 20.34
CA VAL A 65 -8.77 -10.18 21.32
C VAL A 65 -8.20 -8.87 20.79
N ARG A 66 -6.96 -8.92 20.29
CA ARG A 66 -6.34 -7.75 19.63
C ARG A 66 -7.09 -7.34 18.36
N LEU A 67 -7.60 -8.31 17.59
CA LEU A 67 -8.42 -8.02 16.42
C LEU A 67 -9.69 -7.23 16.80
N GLY A 68 -10.35 -7.60 17.90
CA GLY A 68 -11.51 -6.85 18.42
C GLY A 68 -11.15 -5.43 18.88
N GLN A 69 -9.96 -5.21 19.45
CA GLN A 69 -9.50 -3.86 19.80
C GLN A 69 -9.26 -2.99 18.55
N VAL A 70 -8.74 -3.59 17.48
CA VAL A 70 -8.56 -2.91 16.19
C VAL A 70 -9.91 -2.51 15.60
N GLU A 71 -10.89 -3.42 15.58
CA GLU A 71 -12.26 -3.13 15.12
C GLU A 71 -12.86 -1.91 15.86
N GLN A 72 -12.80 -1.91 17.19
CA GLN A 72 -13.31 -0.81 18.01
C GLN A 72 -12.58 0.52 17.72
N ARG A 73 -11.26 0.46 17.53
CA ARG A 73 -10.46 1.65 17.22
C ARG A 73 -10.78 2.20 15.84
N VAL A 74 -10.93 1.34 14.84
CA VAL A 74 -11.36 1.72 13.48
C VAL A 74 -12.74 2.36 13.51
N GLU A 75 -13.71 1.76 14.21
CA GLU A 75 -15.05 2.32 14.33
C GLU A 75 -15.03 3.71 14.98
N LYS A 76 -14.22 3.88 16.03
CA LYS A 76 -14.02 5.19 16.67
C LYS A 76 -13.45 6.21 15.68
N LEU A 77 -12.43 5.86 14.91
CA LEU A 77 -11.82 6.77 13.93
C LEU A 77 -12.77 7.17 12.80
N VAL A 78 -13.61 6.23 12.34
CA VAL A 78 -14.66 6.50 11.35
C VAL A 78 -15.70 7.48 11.92
N ARG A 79 -16.18 7.26 13.15
CA ARG A 79 -17.13 8.18 13.82
C ARG A 79 -16.55 9.56 14.06
N GLU A 80 -15.25 9.66 14.35
CA GLU A 80 -14.53 10.92 14.52
C GLU A 80 -14.19 11.62 13.19
N GLY A 81 -14.49 11.00 12.04
CA GLY A 81 -14.16 11.55 10.72
C GLY A 81 -12.66 11.56 10.40
N LYS A 82 -11.85 10.81 11.17
CA LYS A 82 -10.39 10.73 11.04
C LYS A 82 -9.90 9.58 10.15
N MET A 83 -10.84 8.83 9.60
CA MET A 83 -10.61 7.74 8.67
C MET A 83 -11.60 7.86 7.51
N THR A 84 -11.07 7.82 6.30
CA THR A 84 -11.86 7.83 5.07
C THR A 84 -12.61 6.52 4.88
N PRO A 85 -13.73 6.52 4.12
CA PRO A 85 -14.46 5.28 3.80
C PRO A 85 -13.61 4.22 3.08
N ALA A 86 -12.60 4.64 2.30
CA ALA A 86 -11.72 3.73 1.58
C ALA A 86 -10.75 3.00 2.52
N GLU A 87 -10.20 3.71 3.51
CA GLU A 87 -9.36 3.13 4.56
C GLU A 87 -10.18 2.14 5.38
N SER A 88 -11.36 2.55 5.87
CA SER A 88 -12.20 1.68 6.71
C SER A 88 -12.66 0.42 5.98
N ALA A 89 -12.98 0.51 4.69
CA ALA A 89 -13.29 -0.66 3.86
C ALA A 89 -12.10 -1.63 3.75
N SER A 90 -10.87 -1.11 3.71
CA SER A 90 -9.66 -1.93 3.67
C SER A 90 -9.39 -2.63 5.01
N PHE A 91 -9.55 -1.91 6.12
CA PHE A 91 -9.54 -2.51 7.47
C PHE A 91 -10.59 -3.61 7.60
N GLY A 92 -11.83 -3.34 7.21
CA GLY A 92 -12.94 -4.27 7.29
C GLY A 92 -12.68 -5.57 6.50
N ARG A 93 -12.10 -5.48 5.30
CA ARG A 93 -11.73 -6.66 4.51
C ARG A 93 -10.71 -7.55 5.22
N ILE A 94 -9.65 -6.96 5.77
CA ILE A 94 -8.59 -7.70 6.47
C ILE A 94 -9.12 -8.34 7.74
N VAL A 95 -9.92 -7.59 8.50
CA VAL A 95 -10.59 -8.10 9.70
C VAL A 95 -11.52 -9.26 9.36
N ALA A 96 -12.30 -9.17 8.28
CA ALA A 96 -13.20 -10.25 7.86
C ALA A 96 -12.42 -11.53 7.50
N MET A 97 -11.29 -11.42 6.80
CA MET A 97 -10.40 -12.56 6.51
C MET A 97 -9.89 -13.21 7.80
N ALA A 98 -9.42 -12.40 8.75
CA ALA A 98 -8.94 -12.88 10.04
C ALA A 98 -10.07 -13.58 10.84
N ARG A 99 -11.27 -12.99 10.87
CA ARG A 99 -12.47 -13.57 11.51
C ARG A 99 -12.92 -14.88 10.88
N ALA A 100 -12.75 -15.04 9.56
CA ALA A 100 -13.04 -16.26 8.83
C ALA A 100 -12.01 -17.39 9.11
N GLY A 101 -10.95 -17.11 9.86
CA GLY A 101 -9.86 -18.05 10.13
C GLY A 101 -8.74 -18.03 9.10
N ASN A 102 -8.84 -17.18 8.07
CA ASN A 102 -7.82 -17.00 7.03
C ASN A 102 -6.69 -16.08 7.52
N TRP A 103 -6.07 -16.44 8.63
CA TRP A 103 -5.07 -15.60 9.31
C TRP A 103 -3.86 -15.29 8.45
N GLN A 104 -3.39 -16.25 7.65
CA GLN A 104 -2.24 -16.09 6.75
C GLN A 104 -2.54 -15.03 5.67
N GLU A 105 -3.70 -15.14 5.01
CA GLU A 105 -4.13 -14.17 3.99
C GLU A 105 -4.37 -12.79 4.59
N ALA A 106 -4.93 -12.73 5.82
CA ALA A 106 -5.13 -11.48 6.53
C ALA A 106 -3.80 -10.82 6.91
N GLU A 107 -2.80 -11.59 7.34
CA GLU A 107 -1.45 -11.11 7.63
C GLU A 107 -0.79 -10.55 6.36
N ASP A 108 -0.81 -11.28 5.25
CA ASP A 108 -0.26 -10.84 3.96
C ASP A 108 -0.95 -9.55 3.49
N ALA A 109 -2.27 -9.47 3.64
CA ALA A 109 -3.05 -8.30 3.30
C ALA A 109 -2.72 -7.10 4.20
N ALA A 110 -2.57 -7.32 5.52
CA ALA A 110 -2.17 -6.29 6.47
C ALA A 110 -0.73 -5.80 6.21
N PHE A 111 0.18 -6.71 5.86
CA PHE A 111 1.55 -6.39 5.50
C PHE A 111 1.60 -5.53 4.24
N LYS A 112 0.90 -5.92 3.17
CA LYS A 112 0.78 -5.13 1.94
C LYS A 112 0.17 -3.76 2.21
N PHE A 113 -0.88 -3.70 3.05
CA PHE A 113 -1.49 -2.43 3.43
C PHE A 113 -0.49 -1.50 4.14
N ALA A 114 0.33 -2.04 5.05
CA ALA A 114 1.40 -1.29 5.70
C ALA A 114 2.54 -0.90 4.76
N GLN A 115 2.91 -1.78 3.84
CA GLN A 115 3.94 -1.53 2.83
C GLN A 115 3.53 -0.38 1.89
N ASP A 116 2.24 -0.33 1.51
CA ASP A 116 1.70 0.76 0.70
C ASP A 116 1.77 2.12 1.41
N GLN A 117 2.04 2.18 2.72
CA GLN A 117 2.20 3.44 3.45
C GLN A 117 3.65 3.92 3.56
N VAL A 118 4.64 3.03 3.57
CA VAL A 118 6.05 3.42 3.72
C VAL A 118 6.62 4.17 2.50
N GLY A 119 5.95 4.12 1.35
CA GLY A 119 6.28 4.94 0.16
C GLY A 119 5.57 6.29 0.09
N ALA A 120 4.58 6.56 0.95
CA ALA A 120 3.81 7.81 0.93
C ALA A 120 4.18 8.81 2.03
N GLY A 121 4.92 8.38 3.05
CA GLY A 121 5.40 9.24 4.13
C GLY A 121 6.64 10.08 3.78
N SER A 122 7.23 9.91 2.60
CA SER A 122 8.49 10.58 2.23
C SER A 122 8.31 11.84 1.38
N ALA A 123 7.07 12.19 0.99
CA ALA A 123 6.81 13.40 0.19
C ALA A 123 6.55 14.65 1.05
N ASP A 124 6.29 14.51 2.36
CA ASP A 124 5.94 15.62 3.26
C ASP A 124 6.87 15.76 4.49
N HIS A 125 8.01 15.05 4.53
CA HIS A 125 9.02 15.31 5.55
C HIS A 125 9.97 16.39 5.03
N ASP A 126 9.66 17.65 5.35
CA ASP A 126 10.62 18.76 5.25
C ASP A 126 11.83 18.41 6.16
N PRO A 127 13.05 18.18 5.62
CA PRO A 127 14.18 17.69 6.41
C PRO A 127 14.77 18.70 7.40
N HIS A 128 14.14 19.86 7.61
CA HIS A 128 14.77 21.00 8.30
C HIS A 128 14.45 21.19 9.79
N ASP A 129 13.64 20.33 10.44
CA ASP A 129 13.29 20.52 11.87
C ASP A 129 14.19 19.79 12.88
N HIS A 130 15.45 19.49 12.52
CA HIS A 130 16.47 19.11 13.49
C HIS A 130 17.24 20.33 13.98
N ALA A 131 16.57 21.20 14.75
CA ALA A 131 17.26 22.24 15.51
C ALA A 131 16.69 22.37 16.93
N LYS A 132 17.44 21.77 17.86
CA LYS A 132 17.55 22.06 19.31
C LYS A 132 16.54 21.43 20.26
N ASP A 133 16.84 20.20 20.68
CA ASP A 133 16.59 19.79 22.06
C ASP A 133 17.93 19.54 22.76
N GLU A 134 18.38 20.55 23.51
CA GLU A 134 19.42 20.39 24.53
C GLU A 134 18.94 19.43 25.63
N PRO A 135 19.79 18.53 26.16
CA PRO A 135 19.42 17.65 27.25
C PRO A 135 19.31 18.45 28.56
N LYS A 136 18.09 18.81 28.96
CA LYS A 136 17.84 19.41 30.29
C LYS A 136 18.13 18.38 31.39
N ALA A 137 19.14 18.72 32.18
CA ALA A 137 19.62 17.98 33.34
C ALA A 137 18.50 17.64 34.34
N LYS A 138 18.60 16.44 34.92
CA LYS A 138 17.72 15.91 35.97
C LYS A 138 17.90 16.73 37.25
N PRO A 139 16.82 17.23 37.91
CA PRO A 139 16.96 17.88 39.20
C PRO A 139 17.21 16.84 40.31
N THR A 140 18.34 17.00 40.99
CA THR A 140 18.75 16.32 42.23
C THR A 140 17.76 16.62 43.35
N LYS A 141 17.22 15.56 43.97
CA LYS A 141 16.40 15.65 45.19
C LYS A 141 17.27 16.10 46.36
N ALA A 142 17.14 17.36 46.77
CA ALA A 142 17.55 17.80 48.09
C ALA A 142 16.52 17.29 49.12
N LYS A 143 16.94 16.36 49.98
CA LYS A 143 16.20 16.04 51.21
C LYS A 143 16.63 17.05 52.27
N ALA A 144 15.67 17.79 52.82
CA ALA A 144 15.84 18.61 54.01
C ALA A 144 14.77 18.24 55.05
N LYS A 145 15.15 18.43 56.32
CA LYS A 145 14.42 18.42 57.61
C LYS A 145 14.35 17.11 58.41
N PRO A 146 14.19 17.22 59.75
CA PRO A 146 14.14 18.44 60.59
C PRO A 146 15.48 18.87 61.17
#